data_AF-A0A2D6LPD8-F1
#
_entry.id   AF-A0A2D6LPD8-F1
#
_cell.length_a   1.000
_cell.length_b   1.000
_cell.length_c   1.000
_cell.angle_alpha   90.00
_cell.angle_beta   90.00
_cell.angle_gamma   90.00
#
_symmetry.space_group_name_H-M   'P 1'
#
loop_
_entity.id
_entity.type
_entity.pdbx_description
1 polymer ?
#
loop_
_entity_poly.entity_id
_entity_poly.type
_entity_poly.pdbx_seq_one_letter_code
_entity_poly.pdbx_strand_id
1 'polypeptide(L)'
;MVGGHKPRSGSLAYYPRVRAKRQLANFSTYPTIKTESSKPINFFGFKAGMTTIFGKNAQEKSVNFGTETAIPATIIECPPIKIIGARVYKKTTDGLKALGEATIEKPGKHLRDKVKAFKKQGKKQTKTTKGSSAEGTSKSEGTKTYSKFEDLEKFKEKAVKVVLLSELQPSATGIGKKKADVAELTLNGTIEQQLAFAKEKFGKEIRINDVFEVQEFIDVRAVNKGKGFQGPVKRFGIKIQRPKAKKHRAVGSISPWHPATVMWTVPRPGQMGYHTRTEYNKRILFVENDPKTISPPQGLVNYGILKNDFIVVSGSVPGPAKRTIALRHAIRKVDKNLAKYTDLQLPYGTEEKVEAVKEEKKSEPAKEKKTEEKVEKKEEAKPEKKEVKEKVKEAKAEAKEESKGAEKK
;
A
#
# COMPACT_ATOMS: atom_id res chain seq x y z
N MET A 1 -22.14 -1.90 42.28
CA MET A 1 -20.93 -2.38 41.57
C MET A 1 -21.38 -3.24 40.39
N VAL A 2 -20.63 -3.31 39.27
CA VAL A 2 -21.00 -4.22 38.17
C VAL A 2 -20.72 -5.65 38.63
N GLY A 3 -21.68 -6.58 38.47
CA GLY A 3 -21.57 -7.97 38.96
C GLY A 3 -20.47 -8.83 38.31
N GLY A 4 -19.75 -8.29 37.31
CA GLY A 4 -18.59 -8.94 36.71
C GLY A 4 -17.67 -7.92 36.02
N HIS A 5 -16.37 -8.13 36.13
CA HIS A 5 -15.36 -7.27 35.50
C HIS A 5 -15.03 -7.76 34.09
N LYS A 6 -14.99 -6.83 33.13
CA LYS A 6 -14.57 -7.11 31.75
C LYS A 6 -13.69 -5.96 31.25
N PRO A 7 -12.63 -6.24 30.47
CA PRO A 7 -11.91 -5.21 29.74
C PRO A 7 -12.83 -4.38 28.85
N ARG A 8 -12.52 -3.09 28.77
CA ARG A 8 -13.27 -2.14 27.97
C ARG A 8 -13.24 -2.50 26.48
N SER A 9 -14.40 -2.45 25.82
CA SER A 9 -14.49 -2.74 24.39
C SER A 9 -14.02 -1.55 23.54
N GLY A 10 -12.80 -1.67 23.00
CA GLY A 10 -12.19 -0.70 22.11
C GLY A 10 -11.36 0.37 22.84
N SER A 11 -10.14 0.58 22.33
CA SER A 11 -9.23 1.60 22.86
C SER A 11 -9.76 3.02 22.65
N LEU A 12 -9.62 3.85 23.70
CA LEU A 12 -9.96 5.27 23.71
C LEU A 12 -8.91 6.15 23.02
N ALA A 13 -7.66 5.69 22.94
CA ALA A 13 -6.54 6.43 22.32
C ALA A 13 -6.76 6.74 20.82
N TYR A 14 -7.72 6.06 20.19
CA TYR A 14 -8.06 6.23 18.79
C TYR A 14 -9.33 7.07 18.55
N TYR A 15 -9.83 7.76 19.57
CA TYR A 15 -10.82 8.82 19.40
C TYR A 15 -10.15 10.13 18.93
N PRO A 16 -10.86 10.95 18.14
CA PRO A 16 -12.17 10.69 17.52
C PRO A 16 -12.09 9.67 16.37
N ARG A 17 -13.07 8.76 16.29
CA ARG A 17 -13.16 7.74 15.24
C ARG A 17 -13.92 8.27 14.01
N VAL A 18 -13.26 9.17 13.28
CA VAL A 18 -13.79 9.87 12.10
C VAL A 18 -12.97 9.59 10.84
N ARG A 19 -13.56 9.91 9.68
CA ARG A 19 -12.87 9.80 8.38
C ARG A 19 -11.61 10.67 8.37
N ALA A 20 -10.52 10.13 7.83
CA ALA A 20 -9.31 10.86 7.56
C ALA A 20 -9.60 12.01 6.60
N LYS A 21 -9.09 13.20 6.91
CA LYS A 21 -9.28 14.41 6.07
C LYS A 21 -8.60 14.28 4.70
N ARG A 22 -7.50 13.52 4.63
CA ARG A 22 -6.70 13.31 3.42
C ARG A 22 -6.35 11.83 3.27
N GLN A 23 -6.30 11.36 2.02
CA GLN A 23 -5.95 9.97 1.71
C GLN A 23 -4.44 9.71 1.83
N LEU A 24 -3.63 10.69 1.44
CA LEU A 24 -2.19 10.68 1.69
C LEU A 24 -1.96 10.84 3.20
N ALA A 25 -1.34 9.83 3.81
CA ALA A 25 -1.00 9.87 5.22
C ALA A 25 0.41 10.45 5.38
N ASN A 26 0.60 11.36 6.33
CA ASN A 26 1.91 11.92 6.66
C ASN A 26 2.26 11.62 8.12
N PHE A 27 3.55 11.58 8.42
CA PHE A 27 4.03 11.51 9.80
C PHE A 27 4.04 12.89 10.44
N SER A 28 3.73 12.95 11.73
CA SER A 28 3.83 14.18 12.53
C SER A 28 5.13 14.23 13.33
N THR A 29 5.74 13.08 13.56
CA THR A 29 6.97 12.90 14.34
C THR A 29 7.95 12.12 13.49
N TYR A 30 9.24 12.31 13.72
CA TYR A 30 10.31 11.64 12.98
C TYR A 30 11.40 11.22 14.00
N PRO A 31 12.04 10.05 13.81
CA PRO A 31 13.17 9.66 14.65
C PRO A 31 14.37 10.59 14.41
N THR A 32 15.12 10.88 15.47
CA THR A 32 16.42 11.55 15.35
C THR A 32 17.48 10.49 15.13
N ILE A 33 17.94 10.36 13.89
CA ILE A 33 19.00 9.42 13.51
C ILE A 33 20.30 10.21 13.43
N LYS A 34 21.28 9.84 14.24
CA LYS A 34 22.64 10.40 14.15
C LYS A 34 23.37 9.65 13.04
N THR A 35 23.61 10.32 11.93
CA THR A 35 24.33 9.78 10.77
C THR A 35 25.28 10.85 10.27
N GLU A 36 26.42 10.43 9.72
CA GLU A 36 27.44 11.33 9.17
C GLU A 36 27.00 11.98 7.86
N SER A 37 26.10 11.32 7.10
CA SER A 37 25.50 11.81 5.87
C SER A 37 23.99 12.09 6.02
N SER A 38 23.51 13.10 5.29
CA SER A 38 22.08 13.42 5.22
C SER A 38 21.37 12.52 4.21
N LYS A 39 20.48 11.67 4.70
CA LYS A 39 19.53 10.83 3.97
C LYS A 39 18.08 11.19 4.33
N PRO A 40 17.12 10.94 3.43
CA PRO A 40 15.70 11.02 3.77
C PRO A 40 15.33 10.01 4.88
N ILE A 41 14.44 10.40 5.79
CA ILE A 41 13.95 9.56 6.89
C ILE A 41 12.68 8.80 6.51
N ASN A 42 11.93 9.34 5.56
CA ASN A 42 10.65 8.81 5.14
C ASN A 42 10.57 8.71 3.62
N PHE A 43 9.72 7.80 3.16
CA PHE A 43 9.41 7.58 1.76
C PHE A 43 7.92 7.31 1.61
N PHE A 44 7.44 7.26 0.37
CA PHE A 44 6.05 6.94 0.06
C PHE A 44 5.97 5.87 -1.02
N GLY A 45 5.07 4.93 -0.84
CA GLY A 45 4.78 3.88 -1.81
C GLY A 45 3.28 3.63 -1.94
N PHE A 46 2.93 2.64 -2.75
CA PHE A 46 1.56 2.21 -3.00
C PHE A 46 1.40 0.73 -2.66
N LYS A 47 0.35 0.40 -1.91
CA LYS A 47 0.09 -0.99 -1.55
C LYS A 47 -0.26 -1.78 -2.81
N ALA A 48 0.57 -2.74 -3.20
CA ALA A 48 0.35 -3.55 -4.38
C ALA A 48 -0.49 -4.79 -4.06
N GLY A 49 -0.10 -5.53 -3.03
CA GLY A 49 -0.76 -6.77 -2.67
C GLY A 49 -0.17 -7.37 -1.41
N MET A 50 -0.55 -8.60 -1.12
CA MET A 50 0.06 -9.42 -0.08
C MET A 50 0.41 -10.77 -0.67
N THR A 51 1.47 -11.37 -0.18
CA THR A 51 1.93 -12.71 -0.54
C THR A 51 2.46 -13.40 0.71
N THR A 52 2.82 -14.67 0.57
CA THR A 52 3.55 -15.41 1.58
C THR A 52 4.99 -15.60 1.08
N ILE A 53 5.96 -15.39 1.95
CA ILE A 53 7.39 -15.61 1.70
C ILE A 53 7.85 -16.73 2.61
N PHE A 54 8.69 -17.62 2.09
CA PHE A 54 9.33 -18.65 2.90
C PHE A 54 10.73 -18.18 3.28
N GLY A 55 11.14 -18.49 4.51
CA GLY A 55 12.50 -18.23 4.97
C GLY A 55 12.74 -18.86 6.33
N LYS A 56 14.01 -18.97 6.72
CA LYS A 56 14.39 -19.53 8.02
C LYS A 56 14.33 -18.47 9.11
N ASN A 57 13.84 -18.86 10.28
CA ASN A 57 13.87 -18.00 11.46
C ASN A 57 15.29 -17.91 12.03
N ALA A 58 15.88 -16.72 12.00
CA ALA A 58 17.24 -16.45 12.44
C ALA A 58 17.31 -15.84 13.85
N GLN A 59 16.25 -15.95 14.64
CA GLN A 59 16.22 -15.49 16.02
C GLN A 59 16.78 -16.56 16.98
N GLU A 60 18.03 -16.40 17.42
CA GLU A 60 18.82 -17.38 18.20
C GLU A 60 18.11 -17.96 19.44
N LYS A 61 17.29 -17.16 20.14
CA LYS A 61 16.59 -17.58 21.38
C LYS A 61 15.15 -18.09 21.13
N SER A 62 14.78 -18.31 19.88
CA SER A 62 13.45 -18.83 19.53
C SER A 62 13.45 -20.34 19.52
N VAL A 63 12.36 -20.96 19.97
CA VAL A 63 12.13 -22.42 19.85
C VAL A 63 12.23 -22.88 18.39
N ASN A 64 11.86 -22.01 17.45
CA ASN A 64 11.82 -22.30 16.03
C ASN A 64 13.07 -21.79 15.29
N PHE A 65 14.19 -21.57 15.98
CA PHE A 65 15.43 -21.11 15.34
C PHE A 65 15.90 -22.10 14.26
N GLY A 66 16.32 -21.57 13.11
CA GLY A 66 16.78 -22.35 11.95
C GLY A 66 15.67 -23.04 11.15
N THR A 67 14.44 -23.12 11.68
CA THR A 67 13.32 -23.75 10.97
C THR A 67 12.73 -22.82 9.91
N GLU A 68 12.31 -23.42 8.78
CA GLU A 68 11.59 -22.70 7.73
C GLU A 68 10.20 -22.29 8.21
N THR A 69 9.86 -21.02 8.00
CA THR A 69 8.59 -20.44 8.42
C THR A 69 7.95 -19.71 7.24
N ALA A 70 6.64 -19.88 7.09
CA ALA A 70 5.83 -19.10 6.16
C ALA A 70 5.52 -17.72 6.76
N ILE A 71 6.07 -16.67 6.15
CA ILE A 71 5.94 -15.29 6.60
C ILE A 71 4.91 -14.58 5.71
N PRO A 72 3.75 -14.17 6.24
CA PRO A 72 2.85 -13.31 5.49
C PRO A 72 3.53 -11.97 5.25
N ALA A 73 3.48 -11.44 4.04
CA ALA A 73 4.16 -10.21 3.68
C ALA A 73 3.30 -9.32 2.77
N THR A 74 3.49 -8.02 2.87
CA THR A 74 2.84 -7.01 2.02
C THR A 74 3.84 -6.44 1.02
N ILE A 75 3.44 -6.42 -0.24
CA ILE A 75 4.21 -5.81 -1.33
C ILE A 75 3.78 -4.35 -1.47
N ILE A 76 4.75 -3.45 -1.47
CA ILE A 76 4.56 -2.01 -1.64
C ILE A 76 5.40 -1.57 -2.84
N GLU A 77 4.75 -1.09 -3.91
CA GLU A 77 5.45 -0.48 -5.04
C GLU A 77 5.90 0.92 -4.67
N CYS A 78 7.16 1.23 -4.92
CA CYS A 78 7.84 2.45 -4.56
C CYS A 78 8.39 3.10 -5.83
N PRO A 79 7.56 3.81 -6.63
CA PRO A 79 8.07 4.58 -7.76
C PRO A 79 9.05 5.65 -7.28
N PRO A 80 10.05 6.02 -8.10
CA PRO A 80 10.99 7.07 -7.75
C PRO A 80 10.27 8.38 -7.42
N ILE A 81 10.73 9.05 -6.36
CA ILE A 81 10.12 10.30 -5.90
C ILE A 81 10.95 11.47 -6.45
N LYS A 82 10.30 12.37 -7.19
CA LYS A 82 10.97 13.55 -7.75
C LYS A 82 10.97 14.70 -6.74
N ILE A 83 12.13 15.33 -6.54
CA ILE A 83 12.26 16.45 -5.61
C ILE A 83 11.94 17.75 -6.33
N ILE A 84 10.90 18.44 -5.86
CA ILE A 84 10.41 19.71 -6.41
C ILE A 84 11.11 20.89 -5.74
N GLY A 85 11.51 20.74 -4.49
CA GLY A 85 11.99 21.86 -3.72
C GLY A 85 12.46 21.50 -2.32
N ALA A 86 12.82 22.54 -1.57
CA ALA A 86 13.16 22.43 -0.16
C ALA A 86 12.46 23.53 0.63
N ARG A 87 12.06 23.20 1.86
CA ARG A 87 11.42 24.08 2.83
C ARG A 87 12.21 24.09 4.12
N VAL A 88 12.49 25.27 4.64
CA VAL A 88 13.20 25.46 5.90
C VAL A 88 12.23 25.93 6.97
N TYR A 89 12.25 25.28 8.14
CA TYR A 89 11.42 25.60 9.28
C TYR A 89 12.26 26.18 10.43
N LYS A 90 11.71 27.20 11.09
CA LYS A 90 12.20 27.76 12.36
C LYS A 90 11.28 27.36 13.50
N LYS A 91 11.85 27.17 14.70
CA LYS A 91 11.08 27.04 15.94
C LYS A 91 10.66 28.42 16.45
N THR A 92 9.37 28.60 16.60
CA THR A 92 8.70 29.75 17.23
C THR A 92 7.99 29.27 18.50
N THR A 93 7.46 30.19 19.31
CA THR A 93 6.69 29.87 20.52
C THR A 93 5.51 28.95 20.22
N ASP A 94 4.84 29.16 19.08
CA ASP A 94 3.64 28.42 18.67
C ASP A 94 3.95 27.11 17.94
N GLY A 95 5.23 26.81 17.68
CA GLY A 95 5.69 25.62 16.99
C GLY A 95 6.60 25.91 15.80
N LEU A 96 6.62 25.03 14.80
CA LEU A 96 7.46 25.16 13.62
C LEU A 96 6.78 26.03 12.56
N LYS A 97 7.43 27.12 12.15
CA LYS A 97 6.96 28.01 11.09
C LYS A 97 7.91 27.93 9.89
N ALA A 98 7.35 27.88 8.68
CA ALA A 98 8.15 27.91 7.45
C ALA A 98 8.78 29.30 7.29
N LEU A 99 10.11 29.34 7.13
CA LEU A 99 10.85 30.57 6.84
C LEU A 99 10.87 30.91 5.36
N GLY A 100 11.12 29.89 4.53
CA GLY A 100 11.28 30.04 3.09
C GLY A 100 11.17 28.71 2.38
N GLU A 101 10.87 28.79 1.08
CA GLU A 101 10.69 27.65 0.19
C GLU A 101 11.38 27.95 -1.14
N ALA A 102 12.29 27.08 -1.54
CA ALA A 102 12.84 27.06 -2.90
C ALA A 102 12.14 25.94 -3.67
N THR A 103 11.54 26.26 -4.82
CA THR A 103 10.85 25.28 -5.67
C THR A 103 11.25 25.45 -7.12
N ILE A 104 11.11 24.38 -7.91
CA ILE A 104 11.34 24.39 -9.35
C ILE A 104 10.42 25.40 -10.07
N GLU A 105 10.99 26.13 -11.03
CA GLU A 105 10.27 27.08 -11.88
C GLU A 105 9.33 26.41 -12.90
N LYS A 106 9.77 25.29 -13.49
CA LYS A 106 9.04 24.56 -14.55
C LYS A 106 8.64 23.15 -14.11
N PRO A 107 7.53 23.00 -13.39
CA PRO A 107 7.04 21.69 -12.96
C PRO A 107 6.42 20.87 -14.09
N GLY A 108 6.42 19.53 -13.91
CA GLY A 108 5.77 18.59 -14.83
C GLY A 108 4.25 18.79 -14.94
N LYS A 109 3.64 18.20 -15.98
CA LYS A 109 2.17 18.26 -16.21
C LYS A 109 1.38 17.74 -15.00
N HIS A 110 1.78 16.58 -14.46
CA HIS A 110 1.10 15.90 -13.35
C HIS A 110 1.04 16.74 -12.07
N LEU A 111 2.10 17.50 -11.77
CA LEU A 111 2.15 18.43 -10.65
C LEU A 111 1.33 19.70 -10.89
N ARG A 112 1.35 20.26 -12.11
CA ARG A 112 0.53 21.43 -12.50
C ARG A 112 -0.97 21.17 -12.35
N ASP A 113 -1.41 19.94 -12.60
CA ASP A 113 -2.81 19.53 -12.41
C ASP A 113 -3.22 19.50 -10.93
N LYS A 114 -2.25 19.34 -10.02
CA LYS A 114 -2.49 19.28 -8.57
C LYS A 114 -2.42 20.64 -7.90
N VAL A 115 -1.39 21.43 -8.21
CA VAL A 115 -1.09 22.70 -7.54
C VAL A 115 -1.46 23.87 -8.44
N LYS A 116 -2.51 24.61 -8.04
CA LYS A 116 -3.05 25.74 -8.82
C LYS A 116 -2.02 26.86 -9.06
N ALA A 117 -1.07 27.08 -8.14
CA ALA A 117 -0.05 28.12 -8.28
C ALA A 117 0.79 27.92 -9.55
N PHE A 118 1.21 26.68 -9.81
CA PHE A 118 1.95 26.31 -11.02
C PHE A 118 1.09 26.29 -12.30
N LYS A 119 -0.24 26.34 -12.17
CA LYS A 119 -1.16 26.43 -13.30
C LYS A 119 -1.24 27.87 -13.86
N LYS A 120 -1.03 28.89 -13.03
CA LYS A 120 -1.12 30.31 -13.43
C LYS A 120 0.04 30.78 -14.31
N GLN A 121 1.24 30.20 -14.14
CA GLN A 121 2.42 30.54 -14.96
C GLN A 121 2.34 30.05 -16.42
N GLY A 122 1.42 29.14 -16.74
CA GLY A 122 1.24 28.58 -18.08
C GLY A 122 0.32 29.39 -19.00
N LYS A 123 -0.40 30.40 -18.49
CA LYS A 123 -1.12 31.35 -19.36
C LYS A 123 -0.12 32.42 -19.77
N LYS A 124 0.36 32.40 -21.02
CA LYS A 124 0.84 33.63 -21.67
C LYS A 124 -0.25 34.67 -21.44
N GLN A 125 0.06 35.75 -20.73
CA GLN A 125 -0.75 36.95 -20.83
C GLN A 125 -0.77 37.32 -22.32
N THR A 126 -1.89 37.09 -22.99
CA THR A 126 -2.16 37.70 -24.28
C THR A 126 -2.11 39.20 -24.01
N LYS A 127 -1.03 39.86 -24.40
CA LYS A 127 -0.93 41.32 -24.38
C LYS A 127 -1.99 41.86 -25.35
N THR A 128 -3.16 42.20 -24.85
CA THR A 128 -4.02 43.18 -25.50
C THR A 128 -3.40 44.54 -25.21
N THR A 129 -2.67 45.05 -26.20
CA THR A 129 -2.29 46.44 -26.33
C THR A 129 -3.55 47.30 -26.45
N LYS A 130 -3.80 48.15 -25.44
CA LYS A 130 -4.37 49.49 -25.61
C LYS A 130 -4.11 50.27 -24.32
N GLY A 131 -3.47 51.42 -24.47
CA GLY A 131 -2.82 52.16 -23.40
C GLY A 131 -3.74 53.02 -22.55
N SER A 132 -3.21 53.41 -21.39
CA SER A 132 -3.08 54.81 -20.98
C SER A 132 -2.30 54.87 -19.67
N SER A 133 -1.47 55.90 -19.60
CA SER A 133 -0.61 56.37 -18.53
C SER A 133 -1.30 56.46 -17.15
N ALA A 134 -0.64 55.94 -16.11
CA ALA A 134 -0.68 56.51 -14.77
C ALA A 134 0.50 55.98 -13.94
N GLU A 135 1.46 56.86 -13.72
CA GLU A 135 2.44 56.81 -12.64
C GLU A 135 1.68 56.78 -11.31
N GLY A 136 2.00 55.81 -10.44
CA GLY A 136 1.18 55.60 -9.24
C GLY A 136 1.66 54.44 -8.37
N THR A 137 2.63 54.78 -7.53
CA THR A 137 3.11 54.02 -6.37
C THR A 137 2.00 53.28 -5.63
N SER A 138 2.11 51.96 -5.50
CA SER A 138 1.62 51.23 -4.32
C SER A 138 2.43 49.95 -4.11
N LYS A 139 3.35 50.04 -3.14
CA LYS A 139 3.96 48.90 -2.47
C LYS A 139 2.84 48.08 -1.82
N SER A 140 2.47 46.96 -2.40
CA SER A 140 1.82 45.87 -1.68
C SER A 140 2.79 44.69 -1.64
N GLU A 141 3.21 44.31 -0.43
CA GLU A 141 4.11 43.20 -0.11
C GLU A 141 3.56 41.86 -0.60
N GLY A 142 3.64 41.63 -1.91
CA GLY A 142 3.45 40.33 -2.53
C GLY A 142 4.67 39.47 -2.21
N THR A 143 4.49 38.51 -1.32
CA THR A 143 5.45 37.45 -0.98
C THR A 143 6.14 36.94 -2.25
N LYS A 144 7.45 37.21 -2.41
CA LYS A 144 8.27 36.66 -3.50
C LYS A 144 8.29 35.13 -3.37
N THR A 145 7.41 34.45 -4.07
CA THR A 145 7.10 33.02 -3.87
C THR A 145 8.17 32.03 -4.35
N TYR A 146 9.27 32.50 -4.94
CA TYR A 146 10.34 31.63 -5.42
C TYR A 146 11.67 32.17 -4.93
N SER A 147 12.13 31.63 -3.81
CA SER A 147 13.50 31.82 -3.37
C SER A 147 14.39 31.01 -4.31
N LYS A 148 15.50 31.60 -4.79
CA LYS A 148 16.58 30.77 -5.34
C LYS A 148 17.05 29.84 -4.22
N PHE A 149 17.65 28.70 -4.55
CA PHE A 149 18.16 27.80 -3.51
C PHE A 149 19.17 28.52 -2.58
N GLU A 150 19.94 29.46 -3.13
CA GLU A 150 20.88 30.35 -2.42
C GLU A 150 20.23 31.16 -1.29
N ASP A 151 18.96 31.54 -1.41
CA ASP A 151 18.25 32.28 -0.38
C ASP A 151 17.93 31.42 0.85
N LEU A 152 17.89 30.09 0.70
CA LEU A 152 17.72 29.18 1.83
C LEU A 152 18.98 29.07 2.69
N GLU A 153 20.16 29.23 2.10
CA GLU A 153 21.44 29.18 2.81
C GLU A 153 21.54 30.34 3.83
N LYS A 154 20.93 31.50 3.54
CA LYS A 154 20.83 32.64 4.46
C LYS A 154 20.06 32.33 5.75
N PHE A 155 19.17 31.32 5.71
CA PHE A 155 18.35 30.94 6.87
C PHE A 155 19.00 29.86 7.75
N LYS A 156 20.23 29.44 7.45
CA LYS A 156 20.96 28.37 8.14
C LYS A 156 20.98 28.54 9.67
N GLU A 157 21.27 29.74 10.17
CA GLU A 157 21.36 30.02 11.62
C GLU A 157 20.01 29.91 12.34
N LYS A 158 18.92 30.23 11.66
CA LYS A 158 17.57 30.25 12.24
C LYS A 158 16.80 28.94 11.99
N ALA A 159 17.37 28.05 11.18
CA ALA A 159 16.75 26.80 10.79
C ALA A 159 16.79 25.79 11.94
N VAL A 160 15.72 25.02 12.07
CA VAL A 160 15.63 23.88 13.01
C VAL A 160 15.35 22.59 12.25
N LYS A 161 14.64 22.68 11.12
CA LYS A 161 14.27 21.51 10.32
C LYS A 161 14.26 21.86 8.84
N VAL A 162 14.96 21.09 8.03
CA VAL A 162 14.89 21.16 6.56
C VAL A 162 14.08 19.97 6.05
N VAL A 163 13.22 20.23 5.07
CA VAL A 163 12.34 19.23 4.47
C VAL A 163 12.38 19.38 2.96
N LEU A 164 12.48 18.27 2.23
CA LEU A 164 12.33 18.25 0.79
C LEU A 164 10.85 18.21 0.43
N LEU A 165 10.44 19.09 -0.48
CA LEU A 165 9.14 19.06 -1.13
C LEU A 165 9.21 18.08 -2.30
N SER A 166 8.37 17.06 -2.30
CA SER A 166 8.46 15.95 -3.23
C SER A 166 7.17 15.65 -3.99
N GLU A 167 7.32 15.24 -5.24
CA GLU A 167 6.28 14.76 -6.13
C GLU A 167 6.27 13.23 -6.11
N LEU A 168 5.18 12.63 -5.63
CA LEU A 168 4.93 11.21 -5.84
C LEU A 168 4.44 11.02 -7.28
N GLN A 169 4.97 10.01 -7.98
CA GLN A 169 4.65 9.71 -9.37
C GLN A 169 3.69 8.49 -9.49
N PRO A 170 2.39 8.61 -9.18
CA PRO A 170 1.45 7.52 -9.38
C PRO A 170 1.26 7.15 -10.86
N SER A 171 1.58 8.06 -11.79
CA SER A 171 1.53 7.79 -13.24
C SER A 171 2.55 6.76 -13.69
N ALA A 172 3.66 6.61 -12.97
CA ALA A 172 4.68 5.58 -13.22
C ALA A 172 4.20 4.17 -12.81
N THR A 173 3.13 4.09 -12.00
CA THR A 173 2.56 2.82 -11.52
C THR A 173 1.39 2.33 -12.39
N GLY A 174 0.99 1.07 -12.22
CA GLY A 174 -0.21 0.48 -12.86
C GLY A 174 -1.57 0.97 -12.32
N ILE A 175 -1.59 1.94 -11.39
CA ILE A 175 -2.82 2.34 -10.65
C ILE A 175 -3.78 3.17 -11.51
N GLY A 176 -3.29 3.82 -12.58
CA GLY A 176 -4.08 4.68 -13.48
C GLY A 176 -4.32 6.10 -12.97
N LYS A 177 -3.78 6.46 -11.78
CA LYS A 177 -3.88 7.82 -11.24
C LYS A 177 -2.85 8.73 -11.90
N LYS A 178 -3.30 9.70 -12.71
CA LYS A 178 -2.44 10.67 -13.41
C LYS A 178 -2.02 11.87 -12.56
N LYS A 179 -2.82 12.28 -11.58
CA LYS A 179 -2.51 13.46 -10.75
C LYS A 179 -1.47 13.10 -9.70
N ALA A 180 -0.38 13.84 -9.65
CA ALA A 180 0.64 13.65 -8.63
C ALA A 180 0.11 13.98 -7.23
N ASP A 181 0.68 13.33 -6.22
CA ASP A 181 0.54 13.76 -4.84
C ASP A 181 1.83 14.47 -4.41
N VAL A 182 1.69 15.46 -3.53
CA VAL A 182 2.83 16.22 -3.00
C VAL A 182 2.99 15.86 -1.54
N ALA A 183 4.22 15.55 -1.15
CA ALA A 183 4.55 15.23 0.22
C ALA A 183 5.87 15.87 0.65
N GLU A 184 6.16 15.73 1.93
CA GLU A 184 7.36 16.23 2.58
C GLU A 184 8.26 15.04 2.93
N LEU A 185 9.52 15.07 2.51
CA LEU A 185 10.57 14.15 2.97
C LEU A 185 11.44 14.90 3.99
N THR A 186 11.45 14.41 5.22
CA THR A 186 12.33 14.95 6.26
C THR A 186 13.71 14.33 6.12
N LEU A 187 14.76 15.13 6.29
CA LEU A 187 16.15 14.68 6.24
C LEU A 187 16.71 14.46 7.66
N ASN A 188 17.70 13.58 7.80
CA ASN A 188 18.53 13.46 9.02
C ASN A 188 19.84 14.27 8.88
N GLY A 189 20.73 14.18 9.86
CA GLY A 189 22.02 14.90 9.85
C GLY A 189 21.94 16.36 10.33
N THR A 190 23.05 17.09 10.21
CA THR A 190 23.10 18.52 10.57
C THR A 190 22.42 19.39 9.52
N ILE A 191 21.99 20.60 9.90
CA ILE A 191 21.28 21.52 8.99
C ILE A 191 22.10 21.82 7.72
N GLU A 192 23.41 21.90 7.86
CA GLU A 192 24.32 22.16 6.74
C GLU A 192 24.32 21.03 5.73
N GLN A 193 24.45 19.80 6.23
CA GLN A 193 24.39 18.58 5.43
C GLN A 193 23.01 18.43 4.77
N GLN A 194 21.94 18.77 5.48
CA GLN A 194 20.58 18.74 4.95
C GLN A 194 20.41 19.71 3.78
N LEU A 195 20.92 20.94 3.90
CA LEU A 195 20.87 21.94 2.83
C LEU A 195 21.73 21.53 1.63
N ALA A 196 22.94 21.00 1.87
CA ALA A 196 23.81 20.50 0.81
C ALA A 196 23.16 19.34 0.05
N PHE A 197 22.59 18.37 0.76
CA PHE A 197 21.86 17.24 0.15
C PHE A 197 20.62 17.71 -0.62
N ALA A 198 19.89 18.68 -0.07
CA ALA A 198 18.73 19.27 -0.73
C ALA A 198 19.11 19.99 -2.04
N LYS A 199 20.28 20.62 -2.11
CA LYS A 199 20.82 21.26 -3.32
C LYS A 199 21.19 20.21 -4.37
N GLU A 200 21.87 19.15 -3.95
CA GLU A 200 22.33 18.07 -4.84
C GLU A 200 21.17 17.29 -5.48
N LYS A 201 20.13 17.00 -4.69
CA LYS A 201 18.95 16.24 -5.12
C LYS A 201 17.83 17.12 -5.69
N PHE A 202 18.01 18.43 -5.78
CA PHE A 202 17.02 19.34 -6.35
C PHE A 202 16.72 19.00 -7.82
N GLY A 203 15.45 18.75 -8.15
CA GLY A 203 15.03 18.35 -9.51
C GLY A 203 15.35 16.90 -9.89
N LYS A 204 16.13 16.18 -9.08
CA LYS A 204 16.46 14.77 -9.28
C LYS A 204 15.44 13.85 -8.61
N GLU A 205 15.59 12.57 -8.85
CA GLU A 205 14.75 11.53 -8.26
C GLU A 205 15.49 10.81 -7.13
N ILE A 206 14.73 10.40 -6.11
CA ILE A 206 15.20 9.58 -5.00
C ILE A 206 14.51 8.22 -5.11
N ARG A 207 15.32 7.16 -5.09
CA ARG A 207 14.84 5.78 -5.07
C ARG A 207 14.68 5.27 -3.65
N ILE A 208 13.97 4.17 -3.50
CA ILE A 208 13.74 3.56 -2.19
C ILE A 208 15.01 2.96 -1.58
N ASN A 209 15.90 2.42 -2.43
CA ASN A 209 17.17 1.80 -2.03
C ASN A 209 18.11 2.79 -1.32
N ASP A 210 18.00 4.07 -1.65
CA ASP A 210 18.82 5.12 -1.03
C ASP A 210 18.37 5.44 0.41
N VAL A 211 17.15 5.05 0.77
CA VAL A 211 16.47 5.44 2.02
C VAL A 211 16.44 4.30 3.03
N PHE A 212 16.06 3.09 2.60
CA PHE A 212 15.91 1.96 3.52
C PHE A 212 16.83 0.80 3.17
N GLU A 213 17.28 0.11 4.21
CA GLU A 213 18.11 -1.08 4.09
C GLU A 213 17.28 -2.36 4.34
N VAL A 214 17.78 -3.48 3.82
CA VAL A 214 17.15 -4.79 4.01
C VAL A 214 17.27 -5.20 5.48
N GLN A 215 16.23 -5.89 6.01
CA GLN A 215 16.11 -6.30 7.42
C GLN A 215 15.99 -5.16 8.44
N GLU A 216 15.82 -3.92 7.99
CA GLU A 216 15.56 -2.78 8.88
C GLU A 216 14.09 -2.78 9.37
N PHE A 217 13.86 -2.15 10.53
CA PHE A 217 12.52 -1.87 11.04
C PHE A 217 12.02 -0.51 10.58
N ILE A 218 10.80 -0.50 10.05
CA ILE A 218 10.10 0.70 9.60
C ILE A 218 8.76 0.86 10.30
N ASP A 219 8.32 2.12 10.42
CA ASP A 219 6.95 2.44 10.75
C ASP A 219 6.18 2.72 9.46
N VAL A 220 4.99 2.14 9.38
CA VAL A 220 4.13 2.24 8.21
C VAL A 220 2.85 2.97 8.57
N ARG A 221 2.59 4.09 7.91
CA ARG A 221 1.40 4.91 8.13
C ARG A 221 0.55 5.02 6.88
N ALA A 222 -0.71 4.65 7.00
CA ALA A 222 -1.67 4.76 5.91
C ALA A 222 -3.09 4.99 6.43
N VAL A 223 -3.98 5.41 5.54
CA VAL A 223 -5.42 5.40 5.82
C VAL A 223 -5.90 3.96 5.64
N ASN A 224 -6.58 3.40 6.64
CA ASN A 224 -7.07 2.03 6.56
C ASN A 224 -8.27 1.88 5.59
N LYS A 225 -8.71 0.63 5.35
CA LYS A 225 -9.86 0.34 4.48
C LYS A 225 -11.15 0.89 5.11
N GLY A 226 -11.91 1.66 4.33
CA GLY A 226 -13.20 2.18 4.76
C GLY A 226 -14.26 1.09 4.80
N LYS A 227 -15.09 1.08 5.85
CA LYS A 227 -16.22 0.15 6.01
C LYS A 227 -17.56 0.89 6.18
N GLY A 228 -17.58 2.22 6.02
CA GLY A 228 -18.80 3.04 6.13
C GLY A 228 -19.35 3.15 7.56
N PHE A 229 -20.63 3.43 7.67
CA PHE A 229 -21.35 3.45 8.95
C PHE A 229 -21.54 2.02 9.45
N GLN A 230 -21.16 1.75 10.70
CA GLN A 230 -21.23 0.42 11.30
C GLN A 230 -21.83 0.49 12.70
N GLY A 231 -22.58 -0.57 13.06
CA GLY A 231 -23.15 -0.75 14.39
C GLY A 231 -22.07 -0.97 15.47
N PRO A 232 -22.44 -0.80 16.76
CA PRO A 232 -21.48 -0.86 17.87
C PRO A 232 -20.78 -2.22 17.99
N VAL A 233 -21.47 -3.33 17.65
CA VAL A 233 -20.88 -4.69 17.63
C VAL A 233 -19.66 -4.75 16.71
N LYS A 234 -19.80 -4.38 15.44
CA LYS A 234 -18.70 -4.45 14.47
C LYS A 234 -17.67 -3.34 14.68
N ARG A 235 -18.09 -2.16 15.15
CA ARG A 235 -17.22 -0.99 15.35
C ARG A 235 -16.34 -1.07 16.60
N PHE A 236 -16.84 -1.67 17.68
CA PHE A 236 -16.17 -1.72 18.99
C PHE A 236 -15.94 -3.15 19.53
N GLY A 237 -16.50 -4.18 18.92
CA GLY A 237 -16.37 -5.56 19.40
C GLY A 237 -17.18 -5.86 20.66
N ILE A 238 -18.33 -5.18 20.84
CA ILE A 238 -19.23 -5.48 21.96
C ILE A 238 -19.92 -6.84 21.76
N LYS A 239 -20.27 -7.50 22.87
CA LYS A 239 -21.03 -8.77 22.84
C LYS A 239 -22.43 -8.51 22.26
N ILE A 240 -22.91 -9.44 21.44
CA ILE A 240 -24.29 -9.42 20.93
C ILE A 240 -25.23 -9.72 22.11
N GLN A 241 -26.37 -9.04 22.17
CA GLN A 241 -27.38 -9.27 23.20
C GLN A 241 -28.01 -10.66 23.06
N ARG A 242 -28.61 -11.15 24.15
CA ARG A 242 -29.29 -12.44 24.22
C ARG A 242 -30.37 -12.57 23.12
N PRO A 243 -30.68 -13.79 22.64
CA PRO A 243 -31.69 -14.03 21.61
C PRO A 243 -33.09 -13.48 21.93
N LYS A 244 -33.47 -13.40 23.22
CA LYS A 244 -34.78 -12.86 23.64
C LYS A 244 -34.83 -11.32 23.72
N ALA A 245 -33.76 -10.61 23.37
CA ALA A 245 -33.73 -9.14 23.43
C ALA A 245 -34.35 -8.52 22.18
N LYS A 246 -35.11 -7.42 22.34
CA LYS A 246 -35.71 -6.67 21.21
C LYS A 246 -34.68 -6.19 20.17
N LYS A 247 -33.45 -5.87 20.61
CA LYS A 247 -32.35 -5.43 19.73
C LYS A 247 -31.09 -6.22 20.04
N HIS A 248 -30.65 -7.05 19.10
CA HIS A 248 -29.50 -7.91 19.29
C HIS A 248 -28.14 -7.18 19.21
N ARG A 249 -27.98 -6.32 18.20
CA ARG A 249 -26.68 -5.71 17.86
C ARG A 249 -26.50 -4.31 18.46
N ALA A 250 -26.88 -4.16 19.73
CA ALA A 250 -26.86 -2.89 20.47
C ALA A 250 -26.11 -3.00 21.80
N VAL A 251 -25.68 -1.85 22.33
CA VAL A 251 -25.19 -1.76 23.70
C VAL A 251 -26.37 -1.97 24.66
N GLY A 252 -26.16 -2.70 25.75
CA GLY A 252 -27.19 -2.98 26.75
C GLY A 252 -27.53 -1.75 27.57
N SER A 253 -26.60 -1.30 28.42
CA SER A 253 -26.70 -0.03 29.16
C SER A 253 -25.70 0.99 28.63
N ILE A 254 -26.17 2.21 28.39
CA ILE A 254 -25.38 3.31 27.79
C ILE A 254 -24.75 4.17 28.89
N SER A 255 -25.49 4.51 29.95
CA SER A 255 -25.02 5.34 31.05
C SER A 255 -25.82 5.01 32.32
N PRO A 256 -25.29 5.28 33.54
CA PRO A 256 -26.11 5.35 34.75
C PRO A 256 -27.07 6.56 34.70
N TRP A 257 -27.97 6.66 35.68
CA TRP A 257 -28.86 7.82 35.82
C TRP A 257 -28.06 9.11 36.08
N HIS A 258 -27.12 9.06 37.02
CA HIS A 258 -26.21 10.17 37.35
C HIS A 258 -24.77 9.75 36.98
N PRO A 259 -24.09 10.45 36.06
CA PRO A 259 -24.48 11.70 35.39
C PRO A 259 -25.55 11.50 34.30
N ALA A 260 -26.47 12.46 34.19
CA ALA A 260 -27.58 12.48 33.22
C ALA A 260 -27.13 12.82 31.78
N THR A 261 -25.98 12.30 31.37
CA THR A 261 -25.41 12.47 30.03
C THR A 261 -24.82 11.16 29.53
N VAL A 262 -24.83 10.98 28.21
CA VAL A 262 -24.13 9.86 27.58
C VAL A 262 -22.66 10.23 27.45
N MET A 263 -21.81 9.52 28.19
CA MET A 263 -20.37 9.75 28.11
C MET A 263 -19.85 9.45 26.70
N TRP A 264 -18.92 10.27 26.21
CA TRP A 264 -18.26 10.07 24.90
C TRP A 264 -17.53 8.73 24.79
N THR A 265 -17.18 8.15 25.93
CA THR A 265 -16.53 6.84 25.99
C THR A 265 -17.50 5.73 25.53
N VAL A 266 -18.81 5.87 25.71
CA VAL A 266 -19.75 4.78 25.45
C VAL A 266 -19.68 4.31 23.99
N PRO A 267 -19.60 2.99 23.70
CA PRO A 267 -19.57 2.49 22.33
C PRO A 267 -20.84 2.84 21.55
N ARG A 268 -20.74 3.68 20.52
CA ARG A 268 -21.89 4.10 19.69
C ARG A 268 -21.73 3.69 18.23
N PRO A 269 -22.80 3.49 17.46
CA PRO A 269 -22.68 3.28 16.01
C PRO A 269 -22.03 4.49 15.33
N GLY A 270 -21.43 4.30 14.17
CA GLY A 270 -20.81 5.40 13.41
C GLY A 270 -19.79 4.92 12.39
N GLN A 271 -18.98 5.85 11.88
CA GLN A 271 -17.95 5.54 10.90
C GLN A 271 -16.96 4.47 11.42
N MET A 272 -16.71 3.47 10.59
CA MET A 272 -15.66 2.47 10.78
C MET A 272 -14.73 2.44 9.57
N GLY A 273 -13.43 2.53 9.85
CA GLY A 273 -12.41 2.55 8.81
C GLY A 273 -12.34 3.89 8.08
N TYR A 274 -11.41 3.98 7.14
CA TYR A 274 -10.94 5.24 6.58
C TYR A 274 -10.33 6.19 7.65
N HIS A 275 -9.65 5.63 8.65
CA HIS A 275 -8.90 6.37 9.67
C HIS A 275 -7.39 6.29 9.35
N THR A 276 -6.62 7.31 9.74
CA THR A 276 -5.14 7.26 9.68
C THR A 276 -4.61 6.37 10.80
N ARG A 277 -3.81 5.36 10.46
CA ARG A 277 -3.17 4.48 11.44
C ARG A 277 -1.69 4.30 11.10
N THR A 278 -0.88 4.23 12.15
CA THR A 278 0.53 3.88 12.07
C THR A 278 0.68 2.49 12.67
N GLU A 279 1.24 1.58 11.90
CA GLU A 279 1.74 0.30 12.38
C GLU A 279 3.25 0.45 12.57
N TYR A 280 3.72 0.19 13.78
CA TYR A 280 5.11 0.36 14.15
C TYR A 280 5.90 -0.93 13.92
N ASN A 281 7.21 -0.80 13.75
CA ASN A 281 8.17 -1.90 13.80
C ASN A 281 7.85 -3.05 12.83
N LYS A 282 7.53 -2.71 11.59
CA LYS A 282 7.42 -3.69 10.51
C LYS A 282 8.79 -3.94 9.92
N ARG A 283 9.12 -5.19 9.63
CA ARG A 283 10.44 -5.53 9.10
C ARG A 283 10.44 -5.53 7.58
N ILE A 284 11.45 -4.92 6.98
CA ILE A 284 11.69 -5.04 5.54
C ILE A 284 12.36 -6.39 5.28
N LEU A 285 11.75 -7.20 4.41
CA LEU A 285 12.27 -8.49 3.97
C LEU A 285 13.11 -8.33 2.70
N PHE A 286 12.61 -7.55 1.75
CA PHE A 286 13.27 -7.30 0.47
C PHE A 286 13.14 -5.84 0.07
N VAL A 287 14.17 -5.34 -0.59
CA VAL A 287 14.19 -4.08 -1.33
C VAL A 287 14.80 -4.42 -2.70
N GLU A 288 13.98 -4.45 -3.74
CA GLU A 288 14.37 -4.92 -5.07
C GLU A 288 13.85 -4.00 -6.17
N ASN A 289 14.59 -3.97 -7.29
CA ASN A 289 14.23 -3.19 -8.47
C ASN A 289 13.43 -4.01 -9.49
N ASP A 290 13.57 -5.34 -9.49
CA ASP A 290 13.06 -6.21 -10.56
C ASP A 290 11.65 -6.75 -10.25
N PRO A 291 10.57 -6.17 -10.80
CA PRO A 291 9.21 -6.52 -10.42
C PRO A 291 8.79 -7.95 -10.81
N LYS A 292 9.56 -8.62 -11.68
CA LYS A 292 9.28 -9.98 -12.17
C LYS A 292 9.47 -11.06 -11.09
N THR A 293 10.31 -10.81 -10.07
CA THR A 293 10.61 -11.78 -9.01
C THR A 293 9.39 -12.05 -8.12
N ILE A 294 8.48 -11.09 -8.03
CA ILE A 294 7.33 -11.11 -7.13
C ILE A 294 5.96 -11.03 -7.82
N SER A 295 5.87 -10.39 -8.98
CA SER A 295 4.62 -10.26 -9.72
C SER A 295 4.41 -11.51 -10.59
N PRO A 296 3.27 -12.21 -10.46
CA PRO A 296 2.93 -13.24 -11.44
C PRO A 296 2.79 -12.61 -12.83
N PRO A 297 2.93 -13.39 -13.93
CA PRO A 297 2.81 -12.86 -15.29
C PRO A 297 1.47 -12.15 -15.57
N GLN A 298 0.39 -12.60 -14.92
CA GLN A 298 -0.94 -12.00 -15.01
C GLN A 298 -1.09 -10.69 -14.21
N GLY A 299 -0.16 -10.39 -13.31
CA GLY A 299 -0.20 -9.26 -12.40
C GLY A 299 -0.93 -9.54 -11.08
N LEU A 300 -0.79 -8.62 -10.13
CA LEU A 300 -1.37 -8.73 -8.79
C LEU A 300 -2.87 -8.38 -8.79
N VAL A 301 -3.65 -9.15 -8.02
CA VAL A 301 -5.10 -8.98 -7.89
C VAL A 301 -5.45 -7.56 -7.44
N ASN A 302 -6.37 -6.91 -8.15
CA ASN A 302 -6.82 -5.52 -7.92
C ASN A 302 -5.74 -4.43 -8.05
N TYR A 303 -4.51 -4.78 -8.46
CA TYR A 303 -3.41 -3.83 -8.63
C TYR A 303 -2.95 -3.76 -10.09
N GLY A 304 -2.62 -4.90 -10.68
CA GLY A 304 -2.00 -5.03 -11.99
C GLY A 304 -0.52 -5.41 -11.91
N ILE A 305 0.22 -5.15 -12.97
CA ILE A 305 1.65 -5.46 -13.10
C ILE A 305 2.47 -4.40 -12.35
N LEU A 306 3.45 -4.85 -11.57
CA LEU A 306 4.45 -3.99 -10.94
C LEU A 306 5.46 -3.51 -11.98
N LYS A 307 5.84 -2.23 -11.94
CA LYS A 307 6.76 -1.64 -12.93
C LYS A 307 8.01 -1.04 -12.32
N ASN A 308 7.91 -0.59 -11.07
CA ASN A 308 8.97 0.14 -10.38
C ASN A 308 9.56 -0.71 -9.24
N ASP A 309 10.58 -0.16 -8.60
CA ASP A 309 11.16 -0.68 -7.36
C ASP A 309 10.05 -0.99 -6.34
N PHE A 310 10.24 -2.04 -5.56
CA PHE A 310 9.28 -2.44 -4.54
C PHE A 310 9.98 -2.85 -3.26
N ILE A 311 9.23 -2.73 -2.17
CA ILE A 311 9.63 -3.29 -0.88
C ILE A 311 8.63 -4.34 -0.46
N VAL A 312 9.15 -5.36 0.20
CA VAL A 312 8.32 -6.37 0.83
C VAL A 312 8.46 -6.25 2.34
N VAL A 313 7.34 -6.03 3.00
CA VAL A 313 7.28 -5.76 4.44
C VAL A 313 6.58 -6.92 5.13
N SER A 314 7.11 -7.35 6.28
CA SER A 314 6.51 -8.43 7.05
C SER A 314 5.11 -8.07 7.58
N GLY A 315 4.21 -9.04 7.51
CA GLY A 315 2.82 -8.95 7.92
C GLY A 315 1.94 -8.10 7.00
N SER A 316 0.83 -7.64 7.57
CA SER A 316 -0.11 -6.76 6.90
C SER A 316 0.25 -5.28 7.11
N VAL A 317 -0.25 -4.43 6.22
CA VAL A 317 -0.12 -2.96 6.28
C VAL A 317 -1.50 -2.31 6.16
N PRO A 318 -1.76 -1.15 6.78
CA PRO A 318 -3.08 -0.53 6.71
C PRO A 318 -3.48 -0.13 5.29
N GLY A 319 -4.75 -0.39 4.95
CA GLY A 319 -5.36 0.07 3.71
C GLY A 319 -5.56 -1.03 2.66
N PRO A 320 -6.40 -0.77 1.65
CA PRO A 320 -6.59 -1.65 0.50
C PRO A 320 -5.40 -1.54 -0.49
N ALA A 321 -5.37 -2.41 -1.51
CA ALA A 321 -4.50 -2.23 -2.67
C ALA A 321 -4.71 -0.84 -3.32
N LYS A 322 -3.70 -0.32 -4.02
CA LYS A 322 -3.63 1.01 -4.64
C LYS A 322 -3.61 2.19 -3.65
N ARG A 323 -3.57 1.93 -2.33
CA ARG A 323 -3.52 2.97 -1.31
C ARG A 323 -2.09 3.49 -1.16
N THR A 324 -1.93 4.81 -1.11
CA THR A 324 -0.69 5.48 -0.71
C THR A 324 -0.33 5.13 0.73
N ILE A 325 0.89 4.66 0.93
CA ILE A 325 1.48 4.33 2.21
C ILE A 325 2.67 5.25 2.43
N ALA A 326 2.76 5.84 3.62
CA ALA A 326 3.97 6.51 4.07
C ALA A 326 4.80 5.56 4.93
N LEU A 327 6.09 5.54 4.65
CA LEU A 327 7.10 4.73 5.34
C LEU A 327 8.05 5.69 6.05
N ARG A 328 8.52 5.34 7.24
CA ARG A 328 9.64 6.01 7.89
C ARG A 328 10.48 5.01 8.66
N HIS A 329 11.70 5.37 9.01
CA HIS A 329 12.47 4.59 9.98
C HIS A 329 11.72 4.46 11.32
N ALA A 330 11.90 3.32 12.00
CA ALA A 330 11.21 3.05 13.26
C ALA A 330 11.55 4.10 14.32
N ILE A 331 10.50 4.66 14.96
CA ILE A 331 10.69 5.60 16.08
C ILE A 331 10.93 4.89 17.41
N ARG A 332 10.40 3.67 17.54
CA ARG A 332 10.51 2.87 18.76
C ARG A 332 11.74 2.00 18.61
N LYS A 333 12.64 2.06 19.59
CA LYS A 333 13.81 1.18 19.61
C LYS A 333 13.31 -0.25 19.79
N VAL A 334 13.78 -1.14 18.93
CA VAL A 334 13.52 -2.58 18.98
C VAL A 334 14.85 -3.29 18.82
N ASP A 335 14.98 -4.43 19.47
CA ASP A 335 16.15 -5.29 19.33
C ASP A 335 16.29 -5.73 17.87
N LYS A 336 17.46 -5.48 17.27
CA LYS A 336 17.74 -5.79 15.87
C LYS A 336 17.57 -7.28 15.55
N ASN A 337 17.77 -8.15 16.54
CA ASN A 337 17.69 -9.61 16.42
C ASN A 337 16.25 -10.14 16.45
N LEU A 338 15.26 -9.34 16.84
CA LEU A 338 13.86 -9.78 16.91
C LEU A 338 13.29 -10.05 15.52
N ALA A 339 12.63 -11.19 15.29
CA ALA A 339 11.99 -11.52 14.01
C ALA A 339 12.95 -11.41 12.81
N LYS A 340 14.20 -11.86 12.98
CA LYS A 340 15.20 -11.89 11.91
C LYS A 340 14.99 -13.14 11.07
N TYR A 341 15.11 -13.00 9.76
CA TYR A 341 14.92 -14.09 8.83
C TYR A 341 16.14 -14.20 7.92
N THR A 342 16.51 -15.42 7.57
CA THR A 342 17.56 -15.75 6.61
C THR A 342 16.96 -16.64 5.52
N ASP A 343 17.68 -16.82 4.41
CA ASP A 343 17.25 -17.67 3.30
C ASP A 343 15.84 -17.33 2.79
N LEU A 344 15.54 -16.04 2.65
CA LEU A 344 14.24 -15.59 2.17
C LEU A 344 14.07 -15.93 0.70
N GLN A 345 12.96 -16.58 0.35
CA GLN A 345 12.62 -17.00 -1.00
C GLN A 345 11.37 -16.27 -1.50
N LEU A 346 11.49 -15.60 -2.65
CA LEU A 346 10.34 -15.02 -3.34
C LEU A 346 9.54 -16.10 -4.08
N PRO A 347 8.20 -16.00 -4.11
CA PRO A 347 7.32 -17.05 -4.60
C PRO A 347 7.50 -17.41 -6.08
N TYR A 348 7.96 -16.48 -6.93
CA TYR A 348 8.11 -16.72 -8.37
C TYR A 348 9.58 -16.83 -8.83
N GLY A 349 10.55 -16.51 -7.96
CA GLY A 349 11.98 -16.74 -8.19
C GLY A 349 12.60 -15.97 -9.37
N THR A 350 13.92 -16.07 -9.50
CA THR A 350 14.72 -15.61 -10.65
C THR A 350 14.40 -16.39 -11.92
N GLU A 351 14.84 -15.85 -13.07
CA GLU A 351 14.34 -16.12 -14.44
C GLU A 351 14.09 -17.60 -14.80
N GLU A 352 14.87 -18.54 -14.26
CA GLU A 352 14.75 -19.99 -14.51
C GLU A 352 13.39 -20.58 -14.12
N LYS A 353 12.78 -20.16 -13.01
CA LYS A 353 11.45 -20.68 -12.60
C LYS A 353 10.32 -20.06 -13.40
N VAL A 354 10.51 -18.83 -13.90
CA VAL A 354 9.50 -18.13 -14.71
C VAL A 354 9.46 -18.69 -16.14
N GLU A 355 10.59 -19.12 -16.68
CA GLU A 355 10.66 -19.86 -17.94
C GLU A 355 10.03 -21.25 -17.81
N ALA A 356 10.32 -21.99 -16.74
CA ALA A 356 9.68 -23.28 -16.47
C ALA A 356 8.14 -23.18 -16.39
N VAL A 357 7.59 -22.15 -15.72
CA VAL A 357 6.13 -21.93 -15.64
C VAL A 357 5.53 -21.49 -16.99
N LYS A 358 6.28 -20.76 -17.83
CA LYS A 358 5.84 -20.42 -19.20
C LYS A 358 5.87 -21.64 -20.12
N GLU A 359 6.83 -22.55 -19.95
CA GLU A 359 6.92 -23.80 -20.69
C GLU A 359 5.81 -24.78 -20.27
N GLU A 360 5.54 -24.91 -18.98
CA GLU A 360 4.41 -25.71 -18.48
C GLU A 360 3.08 -25.19 -19.05
N LYS A 361 2.83 -23.87 -19.02
CA LYS A 361 1.62 -23.27 -19.60
C LYS A 361 1.54 -23.33 -21.13
N LYS A 362 2.67 -23.48 -21.84
CA LYS A 362 2.66 -23.78 -23.29
C LYS A 362 2.36 -25.25 -23.56
N SER A 363 2.66 -26.15 -22.62
CA SER A 363 2.38 -27.58 -22.73
C SER A 363 0.93 -27.95 -22.35
N GLU A 364 0.28 -27.17 -21.47
CA GLU A 364 -1.13 -27.35 -21.08
C GLU A 364 -2.14 -27.26 -22.25
N PRO A 365 -2.09 -26.29 -23.18
CA PRO A 365 -3.04 -26.24 -24.30
C PRO A 365 -2.86 -27.41 -25.28
N ALA A 366 -1.71 -28.10 -25.27
CA ALA A 366 -1.50 -29.31 -26.06
C ALA A 366 -2.09 -30.57 -25.38
N LYS A 367 -2.22 -30.56 -24.05
CA LYS A 367 -2.90 -31.63 -23.29
C LYS A 367 -4.42 -31.48 -23.37
N GLU A 368 -4.95 -30.26 -23.27
CA GLU A 368 -6.40 -30.00 -23.45
C GLU A 368 -6.87 -30.41 -24.85
N LYS A 369 -6.16 -30.02 -25.91
CA LYS A 369 -6.49 -30.45 -27.29
C LYS A 369 -6.45 -31.96 -27.51
N LYS A 370 -5.47 -32.66 -26.93
CA LYS A 370 -5.40 -34.15 -26.99
C LYS A 370 -6.51 -34.82 -26.18
N THR A 371 -7.08 -34.12 -25.20
CA THR A 371 -8.19 -34.65 -24.39
C THR A 371 -9.51 -34.43 -25.10
N GLU A 372 -9.71 -33.26 -25.74
CA GLU A 372 -10.85 -32.96 -26.60
C GLU A 372 -10.92 -33.91 -27.81
N GLU A 373 -9.80 -34.13 -28.51
CA GLU A 373 -9.72 -35.05 -29.67
C GLU A 373 -9.98 -36.53 -29.26
N LYS A 374 -9.67 -36.90 -28.01
CA LYS A 374 -9.99 -38.24 -27.45
C LYS A 374 -11.46 -38.38 -27.04
N VAL A 375 -12.12 -37.27 -26.72
CA VAL A 375 -13.55 -37.24 -26.37
C VAL A 375 -14.38 -37.27 -27.67
N GLU A 376 -13.99 -36.53 -28.70
CA GLU A 376 -14.62 -36.60 -30.03
C GLU A 376 -14.51 -38.00 -30.65
N LYS A 377 -13.32 -38.63 -30.67
CA LYS A 377 -13.17 -40.02 -31.15
C LYS A 377 -13.96 -41.06 -30.34
N LYS A 378 -14.26 -40.76 -29.06
CA LYS A 378 -15.11 -41.62 -28.22
C LYS A 378 -16.60 -41.40 -28.50
N GLU A 379 -17.01 -40.23 -28.95
CA GLU A 379 -18.37 -39.95 -29.38
C GLU A 379 -18.67 -40.53 -30.76
N GLU A 380 -17.72 -40.47 -31.70
CA GLU A 380 -17.85 -41.07 -33.03
C GLU A 380 -17.91 -42.62 -32.98
N ALA A 381 -17.26 -43.27 -32.00
CA ALA A 381 -17.29 -44.73 -31.83
C ALA A 381 -18.52 -45.27 -31.06
N LYS A 382 -19.41 -44.41 -30.56
CA LYS A 382 -20.66 -44.81 -29.88
C LYS A 382 -21.73 -45.42 -30.82
N PRO A 383 -22.00 -44.87 -32.02
CA PRO A 383 -22.99 -45.46 -32.93
C PRO A 383 -22.60 -46.87 -33.42
N GLU A 384 -21.35 -47.11 -33.80
CA GLU A 384 -20.88 -48.45 -34.24
C GLU A 384 -21.02 -49.51 -33.15
N LYS A 385 -20.69 -49.18 -31.90
CA LYS A 385 -20.87 -50.12 -30.78
C LYS A 385 -22.34 -50.39 -30.45
N LYS A 386 -23.25 -49.52 -30.84
CA LYS A 386 -24.70 -49.68 -30.65
C LYS A 386 -25.28 -50.61 -31.72
N GLU A 387 -24.89 -50.43 -32.98
CA GLU A 387 -25.24 -51.35 -34.08
C GLU A 387 -24.71 -52.77 -33.86
N VAL A 388 -23.46 -52.92 -33.42
CA VAL A 388 -22.88 -54.25 -33.11
C VAL A 388 -23.64 -54.92 -31.96
N LYS A 389 -24.12 -54.16 -30.98
CA LYS A 389 -24.93 -54.69 -29.86
C LYS A 389 -26.34 -55.12 -30.29
N GLU A 390 -26.95 -54.43 -31.26
CA GLU A 390 -28.24 -54.83 -31.83
C GLU A 390 -28.10 -56.09 -32.68
N LYS A 391 -27.09 -56.18 -33.55
CA LYS A 391 -26.82 -57.39 -34.33
C LYS A 391 -26.54 -58.62 -33.47
N VAL A 392 -25.82 -58.46 -32.35
CA VAL A 392 -25.59 -59.56 -31.40
C VAL A 392 -26.86 -59.94 -30.63
N LYS A 393 -27.81 -59.02 -30.44
CA LYS A 393 -29.11 -59.32 -29.84
C LYS A 393 -30.03 -60.06 -30.80
N GLU A 394 -30.06 -59.69 -32.07
CA GLU A 394 -30.81 -60.40 -33.13
C GLU A 394 -30.27 -61.83 -33.30
N ALA A 395 -28.95 -61.99 -33.44
CA ALA A 395 -28.33 -63.32 -33.58
C ALA A 395 -28.59 -64.22 -32.35
N LYS A 396 -28.67 -63.64 -31.14
CA LYS A 396 -29.05 -64.39 -29.92
C LYS A 396 -30.54 -64.71 -29.85
N ALA A 397 -31.41 -63.94 -30.51
CA ALA A 397 -32.83 -64.22 -30.59
C ALA A 397 -33.10 -65.36 -31.58
N GLU A 398 -32.46 -65.33 -32.76
CA GLU A 398 -32.52 -66.40 -33.76
C GLU A 398 -32.01 -67.74 -33.23
N ALA A 399 -30.83 -67.75 -32.59
CA ALA A 399 -30.28 -68.97 -31.96
C ALA A 399 -31.17 -69.53 -30.82
N LYS A 400 -32.04 -68.70 -30.24
CA LYS A 400 -32.98 -69.10 -29.19
C LYS A 400 -34.31 -69.61 -29.75
N GLU A 401 -34.66 -69.25 -30.98
CA GLU A 401 -35.77 -69.85 -31.74
C GLU A 401 -35.37 -71.20 -32.34
N GLU A 402 -34.15 -71.32 -32.88
CA GLU A 402 -33.64 -72.59 -33.40
C GLU A 402 -33.52 -73.67 -32.31
N SER A 403 -33.07 -73.30 -31.10
CA SER A 403 -32.99 -74.24 -29.98
C SER A 403 -34.36 -74.67 -29.45
N LYS A 404 -35.40 -73.84 -29.57
CA LYS A 404 -36.80 -74.21 -29.25
C LYS A 404 -37.45 -75.11 -30.30
N GLY A 405 -37.00 -75.05 -31.56
CA GLY A 405 -37.44 -75.96 -32.62
C GLY A 405 -36.88 -77.37 -32.50
N ALA A 406 -35.69 -77.52 -31.91
CA ALA A 406 -35.01 -78.80 -31.75
C ALA A 406 -35.54 -79.65 -30.56
N GLU A 407 -36.25 -79.04 -29.61
CA GLU A 407 -36.80 -79.72 -28.42
C GLU A 407 -38.21 -80.34 -28.63
N LYS A 408 -38.72 -80.33 -29.87
CA LYS A 408 -40.08 -80.78 -30.23
C LYS A 408 -40.13 -81.93 -31.25
N LYS A 409 -39.08 -82.75 -31.34
CA LYS A 409 -39.09 -84.01 -32.10
C LYS A 409 -38.74 -85.20 -31.23
#